data_AF-A0A914VJH1-F1
#
_entry.id   AF-A0A914VJH1-F1
#
_cell.length_a   1.000
_cell.length_b   1.000
_cell.length_c   1.000
_cell.angle_alpha   90.00
_cell.angle_beta   90.00
_cell.angle_gamma   90.00
#
_symmetry.space_group_name_H-M   'P 1'
#
loop_
_entity.id
_entity.type
_entity.pdbx_description
1 polymer ?
#
loop_
_entity_poly.entity_id
_entity_poly.type
_entity_poly.pdbx_seq_one_letter_code
_entity_poly.pdbx_strand_id
1 'polypeptide(L)' 'MVRSVKNQSSITHVTVSMVINSIVSINEQEEKIELLTWTTLSWTDEFLQWNPTDFGGCEMINTLASNVWMPDYFVVNL' A
#
# COMPACT_ATOMS: atom_id res chain seq x y z
N MET A 1 12.80 -10.13 -1.13
CA MET A 1 11.38 -10.43 -1.41
C MET A 1 11.18 -10.45 -2.92
N VAL A 2 10.25 -11.25 -3.42
CA VAL A 2 9.92 -11.32 -4.87
C VAL A 2 8.64 -10.50 -5.10
N ARG A 3 8.57 -9.77 -6.21
CA ARG A 3 7.35 -9.01 -6.60
C ARG A 3 6.15 -9.96 -6.64
N SER A 4 5.00 -9.49 -6.18
CA SER A 4 3.79 -10.27 -5.92
C SER A 4 3.03 -10.79 -7.16
N VAL A 5 3.76 -11.22 -8.19
CA VAL A 5 3.24 -11.69 -9.48
C VAL A 5 3.96 -12.96 -9.93
N LYS A 6 3.20 -13.93 -10.44
CA LYS A 6 3.72 -15.22 -10.92
C LYS A 6 4.47 -15.06 -12.24
N ASN A 7 3.93 -14.26 -13.16
CA ASN A 7 4.58 -13.94 -14.43
C ASN A 7 5.34 -12.61 -14.33
N GLN A 8 6.66 -12.64 -14.45
CA GLN A 8 7.49 -11.43 -14.32
C GLN A 8 7.30 -10.41 -15.45
N SER A 9 6.66 -10.79 -16.56
CA SER A 9 6.28 -9.86 -17.62
C SER A 9 4.98 -9.10 -17.32
N SER A 10 4.22 -9.52 -16.32
CA SER A 10 2.95 -8.88 -15.93
C SER A 10 3.16 -7.68 -14.99
N ILE A 11 2.23 -6.73 -15.02
CA ILE A 11 2.25 -5.52 -14.20
C ILE A 11 1.53 -5.78 -12.87
N THR A 12 2.08 -5.29 -11.77
CA THR A 12 1.37 -5.21 -10.49
C THR A 12 0.64 -3.87 -10.41
N HIS A 13 -0.69 -3.90 -10.38
CA HIS A 13 -1.48 -2.70 -10.16
C HIS A 13 -1.51 -2.36 -8.67
N VAL A 14 -1.11 -1.14 -8.34
CA VAL A 14 -1.11 -0.60 -6.98
C VAL A 14 -2.06 0.58 -6.94
N THR A 15 -3.07 0.48 -6.08
CA THR A 15 -4.00 1.57 -5.79
C THR A 15 -3.50 2.32 -4.57
N VAL A 16 -3.26 3.62 -4.73
CA VAL A 16 -2.90 4.53 -3.64
C VAL A 16 -4.13 5.34 -3.28
N SER A 17 -4.49 5.35 -2.00
CA SER A 17 -5.55 6.18 -1.45
C SER A 17 -4.98 7.04 -0.34
N MET A 18 -5.20 8.35 -0.42
CA MET A 18 -4.72 9.31 0.58
C MET A 18 -5.90 10.10 1.12
N VAL A 19 -6.00 10.16 2.44
CA VAL A 19 -6.97 10.99 3.16
C VAL A 19 -6.19 12.02 3.95
N ILE A 20 -6.42 13.31 3.68
CA ILE A 20 -5.83 14.39 4.47
C ILE A 20 -6.64 14.51 5.77
N ASN A 21 -5.97 14.28 6.89
CA ASN A 21 -6.59 14.38 8.21
C ASN A 21 -6.58 15.83 8.71
N SER A 22 -5.46 16.53 8.55
CA SER A 22 -5.33 17.94 8.92
C SER A 22 -4.20 18.64 8.19
N ILE A 23 -4.30 19.96 8.10
CA ILE A 23 -3.19 20.84 7.75
C ILE A 23 -2.44 21.16 9.04
N VAL A 24 -1.16 20.83 9.11
CA VAL A 24 -0.30 21.07 10.28
C VAL A 24 0.26 22.48 10.23
N SER A 25 0.84 22.87 9.09
CA SER A 25 1.40 24.20 8.88
C SER A 25 1.45 24.56 7.40
N ILE A 26 1.52 25.86 7.12
CA ILE A 26 1.72 26.41 5.78
C ILE A 26 2.83 27.45 5.88
N ASN A 27 3.87 27.31 5.07
CA ASN A 27 4.93 28.28 4.90
C ASN A 27 4.87 28.83 3.47
N GLU A 28 4.24 29.99 3.33
CA GLU A 28 4.06 30.64 2.03
C GLU A 28 5.38 31.12 1.41
N GLN A 29 6.37 31.50 2.23
CA GLN A 29 7.66 31.98 1.72
C GLN A 29 8.50 30.86 1.13
N GLU A 30 8.40 29.66 1.70
CA GLU A 30 9.07 28.45 1.19
C GLU A 30 8.20 27.63 0.23
N GLU A 31 6.95 28.06 -0.02
CA GLU A 31 5.94 27.32 -0.79
C GLU A 31 5.69 25.89 -0.29
N LYS A 32 5.73 25.69 1.04
CA LYS A 32 5.58 24.37 1.68
C LYS A 32 4.31 24.24 2.50
N ILE A 33 3.73 23.05 2.49
CA ILE A 33 2.60 22.67 3.34
C ILE A 33 2.94 21.37 4.08
N GLU A 34 2.77 21.38 5.39
CA GLU A 34 2.85 20.17 6.20
C GLU A 34 1.45 19.60 6.43
N LEU A 35 1.24 18.34 6.06
CA LEU A 35 -0.03 17.64 6.16
C LEU A 35 0.09 16.40 7.05
N LEU A 36 -0.93 16.16 7.87
CA LEU A 36 -1.13 14.85 8.49
C LEU A 36 -2.06 14.05 7.59
N THR A 37 -1.58 12.94 7.02
CA THR A 37 -2.34 12.13 6.08
C THR A 37 -2.41 10.67 6.51
N TRP A 38 -3.50 10.01 6.13
CA TRP A 38 -3.63 8.55 6.13
C TRP A 38 -3.46 8.06 4.70
N THR A 39 -2.39 7.31 4.46
CA THR A 39 -2.10 6.74 3.14
C THR A 39 -2.25 5.23 3.19
N THR A 40 -3.08 4.69 2.29
CA THR A 40 -3.32 3.25 2.16
C THR A 40 -2.88 2.79 0.78
N LEU A 41 -2.11 1.70 0.75
CA LEU A 41 -1.73 0.99 -0.47
C LEU A 41 -2.56 -0.29 -0.56
N SER A 42 -3.13 -0.56 -1.73
CA SER A 42 -3.85 -1.79 -2.01
C SER A 42 -3.32 -2.42 -3.30
N TRP A 43 -2.94 -3.69 -3.22
CA TRP A 43 -2.46 -4.49 -4.34
C TRP A 43 -2.90 -5.95 -4.15
N THR A 44 -2.87 -6.71 -5.24
CA THR A 44 -3.10 -8.16 -5.20
C THR A 44 -1.77 -8.89 -5.14
N ASP A 45 -1.61 -9.80 -4.18
CA ASP A 45 -0.51 -10.76 -4.15
C ASP A 45 -0.96 -12.10 -4.72
N GLU A 46 -0.42 -12.50 -5.86
CA GLU A 46 -0.80 -13.75 -6.53
C GLU A 46 -0.31 -15.00 -5.81
N PHE A 47 0.65 -14.89 -4.88
CA PHE A 47 1.15 -15.99 -4.07
C PHE A 47 0.34 -16.20 -2.78
N LEU A 48 -0.41 -15.18 -2.35
CA LEU A 48 -1.20 -15.19 -1.11
C LEU A 48 -2.70 -15.30 -1.40
N GLN A 49 -3.06 -16.21 -2.30
CA GLN A 49 -4.45 -16.53 -2.61
C GLN A 49 -4.75 -17.96 -2.15
N TRP A 50 -5.87 -18.14 -1.47
CA TRP A 50 -6.33 -19.44 -1.01
C TRP A 50 -7.84 -19.56 -1.19
N ASN A 51 -8.33 -20.80 -1.17
CA ASN A 51 -9.76 -21.06 -1.10
C ASN A 51 -10.20 -21.07 0.37
N PRO A 52 -11.13 -20.18 0.81
CA PRO A 52 -11.56 -20.12 2.20
C PRO A 52 -12.10 -21.45 2.74
N THR A 53 -12.70 -22.31 1.90
CA THR A 53 -13.26 -23.60 2.35
C THR A 53 -12.21 -24.54 2.90
N ASP A 54 -10.97 -24.43 2.42
CA ASP A 54 -9.85 -25.29 2.85
C ASP A 54 -9.31 -24.85 4.23
N PHE A 55 -9.72 -23.66 4.69
CA PHE A 55 -9.28 -23.02 5.93
C PHE A 55 -10.46 -22.60 6.82
N GLY A 56 -11.53 -23.40 6.84
CA GLY A 56 -12.66 -23.19 7.75
C GLY A 56 -13.47 -21.91 7.49
N GLY A 57 -13.46 -21.42 6.25
CA GLY A 57 -14.11 -20.17 5.86
C GLY A 57 -13.29 -18.91 6.16
N CYS A 58 -12.00 -19.03 6.44
CA CYS A 58 -11.14 -17.88 6.66
C CYS A 58 -10.91 -17.10 5.35
N GLU A 59 -11.39 -15.87 5.27
CA GLU A 59 -11.24 -14.99 4.09
C GLU A 59 -10.14 -13.93 4.26
N MET A 60 -9.71 -13.67 5.50
CA MET A 60 -8.76 -12.61 5.82
C MET A 60 -7.80 -13.03 6.92
N ILE A 61 -6.53 -12.65 6.75
CA ILE A 61 -5.48 -12.77 7.76
C ILE A 61 -4.79 -11.42 7.93
N ASN A 62 -4.32 -11.16 9.15
CA ASN A 62 -3.43 -10.04 9.44
C ASN A 62 -2.02 -10.59 9.65
N THR A 63 -1.04 -10.00 8.97
CA THR A 63 0.37 -10.39 9.07
C THR A 63 1.25 -9.15 9.14
N LEU A 64 2.51 -9.33 9.53
CA LEU A 64 3.48 -8.25 9.52
C LEU A 64 3.86 -7.90 8.08
N ALA A 65 4.04 -6.61 7.79
CA ALA A 65 4.50 -6.16 6.48
C ALA A 65 5.84 -6.80 6.06
N SER A 66 6.70 -7.16 7.02
CA SER A 66 7.96 -7.87 6.76
C SER A 66 7.81 -9.27 6.18
N ASN A 67 6.60 -9.83 6.17
CA ASN A 67 6.32 -11.17 5.67
C ASN A 67 5.83 -11.18 4.22
N VAL A 68 5.48 -10.01 3.67
CA VAL A 68 4.89 -9.89 2.34
C VAL A 68 5.67 -8.86 1.52
N TRP A 69 5.74 -9.05 0.21
CA TRP A 69 6.26 -7.99 -0.64
C TRP A 69 5.29 -6.80 -0.62
N MET A 70 5.83 -5.59 -0.47
CA MET A 70 5.07 -4.35 -0.49
C MET A 70 5.71 -3.42 -1.52
N PRO A 71 4.92 -2.68 -2.32
CA PRO A 71 5.46 -1.70 -3.24
C PRO A 71 6.11 -0.53 -2.50
N ASP A 72 7.26 -0.09 -2.99
CA ASP A 72 7.87 1.16 -2.55
C ASP A 72 7.06 2.35 -3.10
N TYR A 73 6.76 3.33 -2.24
CA TYR A 73 6.12 4.59 -2.64
C TYR A 73 6.85 5.78 -2.01
N PHE A 74 6.86 6.89 -2.72
CA PHE A 74 7.46 8.13 -2.25
C PHE A 74 6.64 9.31 -2.79
N VAL A 75 6.48 10.35 -1.95
CA VAL A 75 5.90 11.62 -2.39
C VAL A 75 7.03 12.42 -3.02
N VAL A 76 6.93 12.68 -4.32
CA VAL A 76 7.88 13.55 -5.02
C VAL A 76 7.39 14.98 -4.93
N ASN A 77 8.25 15.85 -4.41
CA ASN A 77 8.03 17.27 -4.14
C ASN A 77 6.95 17.51 -3.06
N LEU A 78 7.43 17.89 -1.88
CA LEU A 78 6.66 18.51 -0.81
C LEU A 78 7.22 19.91 -0.54
#